data_AF-A0A3D4EEL0-F1
#
_entry.id   AF-A0A3D4EEL0-F1
#
_cell.length_a   1.000
_cell.length_b   1.000
_cell.length_c   1.000
_cell.angle_alpha   90.00
_cell.angle_beta   90.00
_cell.angle_gamma   90.00
#
_symmetry.space_group_name_H-M   'P 1'
#
loop_
_entity.id
_entity.type
_entity.pdbx_description
1 polymer ?
#
loop_
_entity_poly.entity_id
_entity_poly.type
_entity_poly.pdbx_seq_one_letter_code
_entity_poly.pdbx_strand_id
1 'polypeptide(L)' 'MADNRVKITLRCDECKQRNYNTVKNKKNTSDRLERSKYCPFCRKHTKHVETK' A
#
# COMPACT_ATOMS: atom_id res chain seq x y z
N MET A 1 -15.11 -17.63 12.92
CA MET A 1 -13.73 -17.09 12.94
C MET A 1 -13.72 -15.75 12.21
N ALA A 2 -13.41 -14.64 12.88
CA ALA A 2 -13.39 -13.32 12.24
C ALA A 2 -12.08 -13.15 11.43
N ASP A 3 -12.20 -13.17 10.11
CA ASP A 3 -11.09 -12.89 9.20
C ASP A 3 -10.73 -11.40 9.27
N ASN A 4 -9.66 -11.06 10.00
CA ASN A 4 -9.20 -9.69 10.20
C ASN A 4 -8.38 -9.14 9.02
N ARG A 5 -8.66 -9.59 7.79
CA ARG A 5 -7.97 -9.12 6.57
C ARG A 5 -8.67 -7.87 6.04
N VAL A 6 -7.97 -6.75 6.12
CA VAL A 6 -8.41 -5.47 5.58
C VAL A 6 -7.72 -5.26 4.22
N LYS A 7 -8.51 -5.03 3.18
CA LYS A 7 -7.98 -4.56 1.89
C LYS A 7 -7.53 -3.11 2.08
N ILE A 8 -6.27 -2.84 1.74
CA ILE A 8 -5.67 -1.54 1.74
C ILE A 8 -5.18 -1.21 0.34
N THR A 9 -5.14 0.09 0.05
CA THR A 9 -4.63 0.60 -1.21
C THR A 9 -3.30 1.27 -0.96
N LEU A 10 -2.31 1.00 -1.80
CA LEU A 10 -0.98 1.58 -1.76
C LEU A 10 -0.92 2.68 -2.82
N ARG A 11 -0.67 3.89 -2.35
CA ARG A 11 -0.55 5.10 -3.15
C ARG A 11 0.91 5.46 -3.31
N CYS A 12 1.36 5.71 -4.53
CA CYS A 12 2.68 6.28 -4.77
C CYS A 12 2.75 7.71 -4.22
N ASP A 13 3.81 8.05 -3.51
CA ASP A 13 4.04 9.40 -2.99
C ASP A 13 4.21 10.44 -4.12
N GLU A 14 4.91 10.07 -5.18
CA GLU A 14 5.25 10.98 -6.28
C GLU A 14 4.11 11.18 -7.29
N CYS A 15 3.65 10.08 -7.91
CA CYS A 15 2.59 10.12 -8.93
C CYS A 15 1.19 10.26 -8.28
N LYS A 16 1.08 10.18 -6.94
CA LYS A 16 -0.18 10.16 -6.18
C LYS A 16 -1.18 9.08 -6.62
N GLN A 17 -0.74 8.16 -7.48
CA GLN A 17 -1.55 7.13 -8.08
C GLN A 17 -1.72 5.92 -7.16
N ARG A 18 -2.93 5.36 -7.19
CA ARG A 18 -3.34 4.19 -6.41
C ARG A 18 -3.22 2.96 -7.29
N ASN A 19 -2.02 2.39 -7.36
CA ASN A 19 -1.70 1.33 -8.32
C ASN A 19 -1.67 -0.07 -7.72
N TYR A 20 -1.68 -0.20 -6.39
CA TYR A 20 -1.53 -1.50 -5.74
C TYR A 20 -2.58 -1.69 -4.66
N ASN A 21 -3.23 -2.85 -4.66
CA ASN A 21 -4.17 -3.26 -3.63
C ASN A 21 -3.54 -4.44 -2.89
N THR A 22 -3.39 -4.33 -1.57
CA THR A 22 -2.89 -5.42 -0.74
C THR A 22 -3.87 -5.71 0.38
N VAL A 23 -3.83 -6.93 0.90
CA VAL A 23 -4.59 -7.30 2.10
C VAL A 23 -3.62 -7.30 3.27
N LYS A 24 -3.92 -6.49 4.31
CA LYS A 24 -3.18 -6.52 5.57
C LYS A 24 -4.03 -7.13 6.65
N ASN A 25 -3.39 -7.79 7.61
CA ASN A 25 -4.08 -8.27 8.80
C ASN A 25 -3.97 -7.20 9.90
N LYS A 26 -5.10 -6.63 10.29
CA LYS A 26 -5.15 -5.53 11.28
C LYS A 26 -4.61 -5.93 12.65
N LYS A 27 -4.56 -7.25 12.96
CA LYS A 27 -4.02 -7.79 14.23
C LYS A 27 -2.49 -7.93 14.24
N ASN A 28 -1.87 -8.15 13.08
CA ASN A 28 -0.43 -8.47 13.00
C ASN A 28 0.38 -7.23 12.56
N THR A 29 -0.17 -6.43 11.65
CA THR A 29 0.46 -5.20 11.16
C THR A 29 -0.44 -4.01 11.48
N SER A 30 -0.24 -3.42 12.67
CA SER A 30 -0.92 -2.19 13.10
C SER A 30 -0.27 -0.93 12.53
N ASP A 31 0.99 -1.02 12.10
CA ASP A 31 1.75 0.11 11.57
C ASP A 31 1.39 0.44 10.11
N ARG A 32 1.68 1.69 9.69
CA ARG A 32 1.41 2.19 8.35
C ARG A 32 2.31 1.46 7.35
N LEU A 33 1.72 0.69 6.43
CA LEU A 33 2.54 -0.08 5.48
C LEU A 33 3.16 0.85 4.44
N GLU A 34 4.47 1.03 4.51
CA GLU A 34 5.27 1.71 3.49
C GLU A 34 6.10 0.67 2.71
N ARG A 35 5.96 0.64 1.39
CA ARG A 35 6.73 -0.26 0.53
C ARG A 35 7.30 0.48 -0.67
N SER A 36 8.58 0.28 -0.94
CA SER A 36 9.21 0.74 -2.17
C SER A 36 8.77 -0.15 -3.33
N LYS A 37 7.93 0.39 -4.22
CA LYS A 37 7.46 -0.29 -5.43
C LYS A 37 7.68 0.57 -6.67
N TYR A 38 7.75 -0.08 -7.82
CA TYR A 38 7.84 0.57 -9.10
C TYR A 38 6.52 1.31 -9.43
N CYS A 39 6.57 2.64 -9.64
CA CYS A 39 5.46 3.39 -10.27
C CYS A 39 5.71 3.43 -11.78
N PRO A 40 4.85 2.81 -12.62
CA PRO A 40 5.00 2.84 -14.09
C PRO A 40 4.87 4.26 -14.68
N PHE A 41 4.15 5.16 -13.99
CA PHE A 41 4.04 6.56 -14.41
C PHE A 41 5.34 7.34 -14.18
N CYS A 42 6.00 7.14 -13.03
CA CYS A 42 7.28 7.77 -12.74
C CYS A 42 8.48 7.04 -13.38
N ARG A 43 8.27 5.79 -13.82
CA ARG A 43 9.30 4.86 -14.31
C ARG A 43 10.46 4.62 -13.32
N LYS A 44 10.20 4.76 -12.03
CA LYS A 44 11.17 4.54 -10.94
C LYS A 44 10.53 3.86 -9.75
N HIS A 45 11.38 3.32 -8.87
CA HIS A 45 10.96 2.78 -7.59
C HIS A 45 10.74 3.92 -6.61
N THR A 46 9.52 4.03 -6.11
CA THR A 46 9.08 5.11 -5.25
C THR A 46 8.47 4.53 -3.98
N LYS A 47 8.44 5.34 -2.91
CA LYS A 47 7.70 4.96 -1.71
C LYS A 47 6.22 4.95 -2.03
N HIS A 48 5.61 3.78 -1.82
CA HIS A 48 4.16 3.63 -1.81
C HIS A 48 3.69 3.55 -0.38
N VAL A 49 2.84 4.48 0.00
CA VAL A 49 2.27 4.60 1.34
C VAL A 49 0.85 4.04 1.34
N GLU A 50 0.47 3.38 2.43
CA GLU A 50 -0.91 2.99 2.64
C GLU A 50 -1.83 4.21 2.66
N THR A 51 -2.84 4.17 1.79
CA THR A 51 -3.96 5.10 1.78
C THR A 51 -5.25 4.33 2.08
N LYS A 52 -6.12 4.98 2.86
CA LYS A 52 -7.44 4.45 3.24
C LYS A 52 -8.35 4.33 2.01
#